data_AF-A0A7S4FLR3-F1
#
_entry.id   AF-A0A7S4FLR3-F1
#
_cell.length_a   1.000
_cell.length_b   1.000
_cell.length_c   1.000
_cell.angle_alpha   90.00
_cell.angle_beta   90.00
_cell.angle_gamma   90.00
#
_symmetry.space_group_name_H-M   'P 1'
#
loop_
_entity.id
_entity.type
_entity.pdbx_description
1 polymer ?
#
loop_
_entity_poly.entity_id
_entity_poly.type
_entity_poly.pdbx_seq_one_letter_code
_entity_poly.pdbx_strand_id
1 'polypeptide(L)'
;SRQQCASLLALSTLGIFNGATEGKHKYRFRVHQLLTLQCTPSVLCLLQYFTTLGKDGVPGGTVVFERRRAAVIFADVENSCAPLCEIEFISEGPIEDDDADGEAVLHVDFANMQIGGGVLTGDFGQEEIMFLQKPEMMVGMAFSPLLKDDEVIVIHGAMRYSRTRGQRSAFAFDGPAPIGSTSRVPSVVCLDALDLRVGLKPRMFEAPFLRRDLLKAYNGFVGAAVVVSGHWGCGAFGHEPCLKLAQQWIAASAAGVKKLRFHPLKYSKGDIA
;
A
#
# COMPACT_ATOMS: atom_id res chain seq x y z
N SER A 1 -2.09 -2.47 -19.89
CA SER A 1 -3.37 -1.72 -19.94
C SER A 1 -4.29 -2.22 -18.85
N ARG A 2 -5.33 -1.45 -18.49
CA ARG A 2 -6.35 -1.89 -17.52
C ARG A 2 -7.05 -3.19 -17.95
N GLN A 3 -7.31 -3.34 -19.24
CA GLN A 3 -7.84 -4.58 -19.84
C GLN A 3 -6.96 -5.80 -19.54
N GLN A 4 -5.64 -5.67 -19.67
CA GLN A 4 -4.72 -6.78 -19.34
C GLN A 4 -4.77 -7.12 -17.84
N CYS A 5 -4.86 -6.13 -16.97
CA CYS A 5 -5.04 -6.36 -15.53
C CYS A 5 -6.32 -7.14 -15.25
N ALA A 6 -7.45 -6.73 -15.86
CA ALA A 6 -8.73 -7.43 -15.73
C ALA A 6 -8.66 -8.88 -16.21
N SER A 7 -8.04 -9.13 -17.37
CA SER A 7 -7.85 -10.49 -17.90
C SER A 7 -6.98 -11.36 -16.98
N LEU A 8 -5.85 -10.83 -16.48
CA LEU A 8 -4.97 -11.58 -15.57
C LEU A 8 -5.66 -11.90 -14.24
N LEU A 9 -6.40 -10.94 -13.68
CA LEU A 9 -7.20 -11.16 -12.48
C LEU A 9 -8.27 -12.23 -12.71
N ALA A 10 -9.02 -12.16 -13.81
CA ALA A 10 -10.03 -13.15 -14.14
C ALA A 10 -9.44 -14.57 -14.25
N LEU A 11 -8.32 -14.73 -14.96
CA LEU A 11 -7.61 -16.01 -15.08
C LEU A 11 -7.15 -16.53 -13.71
N SER A 12 -6.64 -15.64 -12.85
CA SER A 12 -6.22 -16.01 -11.49
C SER A 12 -7.39 -16.40 -10.59
N THR A 13 -8.52 -15.69 -10.70
CA THR A 13 -9.78 -15.98 -10.00
C THR A 13 -10.38 -17.32 -10.44
N LEU A 14 -10.25 -17.68 -11.71
CA LEU A 14 -10.68 -18.96 -12.27
C LEU A 14 -9.69 -20.11 -11.98
N GLY A 15 -8.59 -19.85 -11.26
CA GLY A 15 -7.62 -20.88 -10.89
C GLY A 15 -6.74 -21.35 -12.05
N ILE A 16 -6.53 -20.53 -13.08
CA ILE A 16 -5.66 -20.92 -14.20
C ILE A 16 -4.19 -20.94 -13.77
N PHE A 17 -3.78 -20.04 -12.86
CA PHE A 17 -2.42 -19.99 -12.33
C PHE A 17 -2.22 -20.95 -11.13
N ASN A 18 -2.33 -22.26 -11.39
CA ASN A 18 -2.25 -23.31 -10.37
C ASN A 18 -0.93 -24.12 -10.37
N GLY A 19 0.12 -23.61 -11.03
CA GLY A 19 1.42 -24.29 -11.09
C GLY A 19 2.01 -24.62 -9.72
N ALA A 20 2.56 -25.82 -9.59
CA ALA A 20 3.35 -26.22 -8.42
C ALA A 20 4.59 -25.32 -8.33
N THR A 21 4.68 -24.51 -7.29
CA THR A 21 5.89 -23.74 -7.00
C THR A 21 6.77 -24.60 -6.09
N GLU A 22 7.80 -25.23 -6.65
CA GLU A 22 8.89 -25.78 -5.85
C GLU A 22 9.75 -24.63 -5.30
N GLY A 23 10.06 -24.65 -4.00
CA GLY A 23 10.97 -23.69 -3.35
C GLY A 23 10.31 -22.63 -2.44
N LYS A 24 11.16 -21.78 -1.84
CA LYS A 24 10.79 -20.73 -0.85
C LYS A 24 9.98 -19.57 -1.44
N HIS A 25 9.84 -19.51 -2.77
CA HIS A 25 9.06 -18.49 -3.46
C HIS A 25 7.63 -19.00 -3.72
N LYS A 26 6.79 -18.95 -2.68
CA LYS A 26 5.33 -19.09 -2.80
C LYS A 26 4.80 -17.90 -3.61
N TYR A 27 4.84 -17.93 -4.94
CA TYR A 27 4.19 -16.90 -5.74
C TYR A 27 2.67 -17.08 -5.66
N ARG A 28 2.05 -16.10 -4.99
CA ARG A 28 0.65 -16.06 -4.54
C ARG A 28 -0.25 -15.25 -5.49
N PHE A 29 -0.02 -15.20 -6.80
CA PHE A 29 -1.06 -14.65 -7.70
C PHE A 29 -2.14 -15.69 -7.98
N ARG A 30 -2.80 -16.15 -6.91
CA ARG A 30 -3.82 -17.21 -6.89
C ARG A 30 -5.12 -16.66 -6.33
N VAL A 31 -5.67 -15.66 -7.02
CA VAL A 31 -6.84 -14.90 -6.56
C VAL A 31 -8.05 -15.81 -6.29
N HIS A 32 -8.15 -16.99 -6.92
CA HIS A 32 -9.15 -18.01 -6.58
C HIS A 32 -9.15 -18.39 -5.09
N GLN A 33 -8.03 -18.24 -4.37
CA GLN A 33 -7.94 -18.50 -2.94
C GLN A 33 -8.93 -17.64 -2.15
N LEU A 34 -9.20 -16.40 -2.59
CA LEU A 34 -10.24 -15.56 -1.97
C LEU A 34 -11.61 -16.25 -1.98
N LEU A 35 -11.93 -17.00 -3.03
CA LEU A 35 -13.19 -17.74 -3.13
C LEU A 35 -13.27 -18.94 -2.18
N THR A 36 -12.12 -19.44 -1.71
CA THR A 36 -12.02 -20.59 -0.81
C THR A 36 -11.86 -20.20 0.66
N LEU A 37 -11.47 -18.95 0.94
CA LEU A 37 -11.46 -18.43 2.30
C LEU A 37 -12.91 -18.34 2.79
N GLN A 38 -13.17 -18.78 4.01
CA GLN A 38 -14.47 -18.63 4.68
C GLN A 38 -14.79 -17.15 5.06
N CYS A 39 -14.37 -16.17 4.24
CA CYS A 39 -14.44 -14.73 4.52
C CYS A 39 -15.15 -13.95 3.42
N THR A 40 -16.47 -13.82 3.60
CA THR A 40 -17.46 -13.13 2.75
C THR A 40 -17.06 -11.71 2.28
N PRO A 41 -16.43 -10.82 3.09
CA PRO A 41 -16.14 -9.45 2.68
C PRO A 41 -15.07 -9.29 1.59
N SER A 42 -14.02 -10.10 1.62
CA SER A 42 -12.93 -10.03 0.64
C SER A 42 -13.39 -10.47 -0.76
N VAL A 43 -14.22 -11.52 -0.81
CA VAL A 43 -14.89 -11.97 -2.02
C VAL A 43 -15.83 -10.90 -2.56
N LEU A 44 -16.59 -10.22 -1.69
CA LEU A 44 -17.46 -9.11 -2.13
C LEU A 44 -16.66 -7.98 -2.80
N CYS A 45 -15.47 -7.64 -2.30
CA CYS A 45 -14.61 -6.64 -2.94
C CYS A 45 -14.17 -7.09 -4.35
N LEU A 46 -13.75 -8.35 -4.49
CA LEU A 46 -13.37 -8.92 -5.78
C LEU A 46 -14.55 -9.00 -6.76
N LEU A 47 -15.72 -9.43 -6.28
CA LEU A 47 -16.94 -9.50 -7.08
C LEU A 47 -17.42 -8.11 -7.48
N GLN A 48 -17.28 -7.10 -6.61
CA GLN A 48 -17.59 -5.71 -6.94
C GLN A 48 -16.72 -5.23 -8.12
N TYR A 49 -15.42 -5.55 -8.14
CA TYR A 49 -14.56 -5.25 -9.28
C TYR A 49 -15.11 -5.84 -10.58
N PHE A 50 -15.31 -7.15 -10.64
CA PHE A 50 -15.82 -7.80 -11.86
C PHE A 50 -17.26 -7.37 -12.23
N THR A 51 -18.11 -7.09 -11.24
CA THR A 51 -19.47 -6.57 -11.45
C THR A 51 -19.41 -5.21 -12.12
N THR A 52 -18.50 -4.34 -11.71
CA THR A 52 -18.35 -3.01 -12.30
C THR A 52 -17.87 -3.12 -13.74
N LEU A 53 -16.84 -3.93 -13.99
CA LEU A 53 -16.34 -4.15 -15.35
C LEU A 53 -17.38 -4.80 -16.28
N GLY A 54 -18.21 -5.70 -15.75
CA GLY A 54 -19.28 -6.36 -16.51
C GLY A 54 -20.45 -5.43 -16.84
N LYS A 55 -20.76 -4.47 -15.97
CA LYS A 55 -21.84 -3.49 -16.17
C LYS A 55 -21.41 -2.33 -17.06
N ASP A 56 -20.25 -1.75 -16.77
CA ASP A 56 -19.81 -0.46 -17.32
C ASP A 56 -18.72 -0.61 -18.39
N GLY A 57 -18.24 -1.85 -18.61
CA GLY A 57 -17.06 -2.12 -19.43
C GLY A 57 -15.76 -1.87 -18.65
N VAL A 58 -14.63 -2.29 -19.24
CA VAL A 58 -13.32 -2.00 -18.64
C VAL A 58 -12.93 -0.56 -18.92
N PRO A 59 -12.67 0.28 -17.89
CA PRO A 59 -12.26 1.66 -18.11
C PRO A 59 -10.97 1.74 -18.94
N GLY A 60 -10.83 2.83 -19.69
CA GLY A 60 -9.59 3.14 -20.39
C GLY A 60 -8.39 3.34 -19.46
N GLY A 61 -7.22 3.53 -20.07
CA GLY A 61 -5.98 3.88 -19.37
C GLY A 61 -5.10 2.70 -18.96
N THR A 62 -4.08 3.01 -18.18
CA THR A 62 -2.99 2.11 -17.84
C THR A 62 -2.74 2.09 -16.33
N VAL A 63 -2.48 0.89 -15.82
CA VAL A 63 -1.87 0.70 -14.51
C VAL A 63 -0.38 0.49 -14.74
N VAL A 64 0.45 1.27 -14.06
CA VAL A 64 1.92 1.21 -14.20
C VAL A 64 2.50 0.73 -12.88
N PHE A 65 3.36 -0.28 -12.95
CA PHE A 65 4.12 -0.78 -11.80
C PHE A 65 5.58 -0.37 -11.98
N GLU A 66 6.03 0.57 -11.17
CA GLU A 66 7.39 1.11 -11.22
C GLU A 66 8.19 0.58 -10.03
N ARG A 67 9.16 -0.32 -10.29
CA ARG A 67 10.10 -0.76 -9.27
C ARG A 67 11.28 0.20 -9.22
N ARG A 68 11.39 0.94 -8.12
CA ARG A 68 12.47 1.92 -7.91
C ARG A 68 13.52 1.36 -6.98
N ARG A 69 14.78 1.55 -7.33
CA ARG A 69 15.92 1.32 -6.44
C ARG A 69 16.50 2.66 -6.03
N ALA A 70 16.80 2.82 -4.74
CA ALA A 70 17.39 4.04 -4.22
C ALA A 70 18.71 4.33 -4.95
N ALA A 71 18.76 5.47 -5.66
CA ALA A 71 19.97 5.98 -6.29
C ALA A 71 20.77 6.90 -5.35
N VAL A 72 20.18 7.29 -4.22
CA VAL A 72 20.71 8.31 -3.31
C VAL A 72 21.60 7.71 -2.23
N ILE A 73 22.72 8.40 -1.98
CA ILE A 73 23.65 8.04 -0.92
C ILE A 73 23.12 8.64 0.37
N PHE A 74 23.14 7.88 1.46
CA PHE A 74 22.64 8.35 2.77
C PHE A 74 23.16 9.72 3.20
N ALA A 75 24.41 10.03 2.84
CA ALA A 75 25.04 11.31 3.11
C ALA A 75 24.21 12.49 2.57
N ASP A 76 23.47 12.32 1.47
CA ASP A 76 22.65 13.38 0.89
C ASP A 76 21.43 13.69 1.77
N VAL A 77 20.87 12.68 2.43
CA VAL A 77 19.75 12.84 3.38
C VAL A 77 20.26 13.30 4.75
N GLU A 78 21.35 12.72 5.22
CA GLU A 78 21.97 13.03 6.53
C GLU A 78 22.49 14.47 6.60
N ASN A 79 23.10 14.97 5.52
CA ASN A 79 23.62 16.34 5.46
C ASN A 79 22.63 17.34 4.86
N SER A 80 21.38 16.91 4.63
CA SER A 80 20.35 17.79 4.06
C SER A 80 20.06 18.94 5.01
N CYS A 81 20.18 20.17 4.51
CA CYS A 81 19.75 21.39 5.19
C CYS A 81 18.36 21.86 4.72
N ALA A 82 17.64 21.01 3.98
CA ALA A 82 16.30 21.35 3.50
C ALA A 82 15.36 21.59 4.70
N PRO A 83 14.49 22.60 4.64
CA PRO A 83 13.48 22.79 5.67
C PRO A 83 12.55 21.58 5.72
N LEU A 84 12.03 21.28 6.91
CA LEU A 84 10.98 20.27 7.03
C LEU A 84 9.74 20.72 6.25
N CYS A 85 9.14 19.79 5.50
CA CYS A 85 7.90 20.04 4.78
C CYS A 85 6.72 20.25 5.74
N GLU A 86 5.63 20.82 5.25
CA GLU A 86 4.41 20.96 6.05
C GLU A 86 3.91 19.58 6.49
N ILE A 87 3.47 19.46 7.74
CA ILE A 87 2.78 18.27 8.22
C ILE A 87 1.37 18.62 8.68
N GLU A 88 0.40 17.86 8.19
CA GLU A 88 -1.02 18.00 8.54
C GLU A 88 -1.50 16.69 9.18
N PHE A 89 -2.02 16.78 10.41
CA PHE A 89 -2.55 15.60 11.10
C PHE A 89 -4.03 15.44 10.79
N ILE A 90 -4.38 14.31 10.19
CA ILE A 90 -5.74 14.00 9.75
C ILE A 90 -6.43 13.16 10.81
N SER A 91 -7.44 13.74 11.47
CA SER A 91 -8.08 13.13 12.64
C SER A 91 -9.13 12.08 12.31
N GLU A 92 -9.56 11.95 11.06
CA GLU A 92 -10.65 11.08 10.65
C GLU A 92 -10.39 10.45 9.28
N GLY A 93 -10.95 9.25 9.07
CA GLY A 93 -10.97 8.59 7.77
C GLY A 93 -9.69 7.84 7.38
N PRO A 94 -9.82 6.81 6.49
CA PRO A 94 -8.74 6.07 5.87
C PRO A 94 -7.73 6.94 5.10
N ILE A 95 -6.49 6.46 4.94
CA ILE A 95 -5.53 7.02 3.98
C ILE A 95 -6.12 6.99 2.57
N GLU A 96 -6.88 5.93 2.27
CA GLU A 96 -7.49 5.66 0.97
C GLU A 96 -8.64 6.60 0.61
N ASP A 97 -9.12 7.41 1.56
CA ASP A 97 -10.15 8.44 1.37
C ASP A 97 -9.53 9.85 1.19
N ASP A 98 -8.21 10.00 1.39
CA ASP A 98 -7.52 11.27 1.33
C ASP A 98 -6.89 11.49 -0.06
N ASP A 99 -7.72 11.98 -0.98
CA ASP A 99 -7.35 12.16 -2.39
C ASP A 99 -6.82 13.57 -2.71
N ALA A 100 -6.37 14.35 -1.71
CA ALA A 100 -5.86 15.74 -1.79
C ALA A 100 -5.85 16.34 -3.22
N ASP A 101 -6.97 16.97 -3.61
CA ASP A 101 -7.29 17.28 -5.00
C ASP A 101 -6.20 18.07 -5.75
N GLY A 102 -5.88 17.62 -6.97
CA GLY A 102 -5.13 18.39 -7.97
C GLY A 102 -3.60 18.27 -7.93
N GLU A 103 -3.02 17.59 -6.95
CA GLU A 103 -1.56 17.42 -6.83
C GLU A 103 -1.10 15.98 -7.13
N ALA A 104 0.21 15.75 -7.20
CA ALA A 104 0.78 14.40 -7.29
C ALA A 104 0.70 13.70 -5.93
N VAL A 105 -0.49 13.17 -5.59
CA VAL A 105 -0.77 12.47 -4.33
C VAL A 105 -0.22 11.04 -4.36
N LEU A 106 0.46 10.66 -3.27
CA LEU A 106 0.99 9.34 -3.03
C LEU A 106 0.44 8.76 -1.71
N HIS A 107 -0.35 7.69 -1.81
CA HIS A 107 -0.80 6.90 -0.67
C HIS A 107 0.27 5.88 -0.28
N VAL A 108 0.60 5.78 1.01
CA VAL A 108 1.53 4.78 1.50
C VAL A 108 0.78 3.48 1.83
N ASP A 109 1.18 2.41 1.14
CA ASP A 109 0.86 1.03 1.51
C ASP A 109 1.91 0.54 2.51
N PHE A 110 1.47 0.16 3.71
CA PHE A 110 2.29 -0.39 4.78
C PHE A 110 2.65 -1.85 4.50
N ALA A 111 3.38 -2.02 3.41
CA ALA A 111 3.54 -3.28 2.73
C ALA A 111 4.37 -4.30 3.53
N ASN A 112 4.18 -5.56 3.18
CA ASN A 112 5.18 -6.59 3.35
C ASN A 112 6.25 -6.46 2.25
N MET A 113 7.47 -6.96 2.50
CA MET A 113 8.50 -7.06 1.44
C MET A 113 8.01 -7.88 0.23
N GLN A 114 7.06 -8.79 0.44
CA GLN A 114 6.26 -9.40 -0.62
C GLN A 114 4.94 -8.62 -0.75
N ILE A 115 4.84 -7.75 -1.76
CA ILE A 115 3.66 -6.91 -1.96
C ILE A 115 2.35 -7.71 -2.03
N GLY A 116 1.29 -7.14 -1.49
CA GLY A 116 -0.01 -7.78 -1.29
C GLY A 116 -0.05 -8.69 -0.04
N GLY A 117 1.05 -8.85 0.68
CA GLY A 117 1.13 -9.51 1.99
C GLY A 117 0.29 -10.79 2.12
N GLY A 118 -0.66 -10.74 3.05
CA GLY A 118 -1.60 -11.80 3.36
C GLY A 118 -2.98 -11.62 2.72
N VAL A 119 -3.11 -10.86 1.62
CA VAL A 119 -4.43 -10.50 1.05
C VAL A 119 -5.23 -11.74 0.64
N LEU A 120 -4.56 -12.79 0.19
CA LEU A 120 -5.17 -14.07 -0.19
C LEU A 120 -5.22 -15.09 0.96
N THR A 121 -4.78 -14.72 2.16
CA THR A 121 -4.80 -15.57 3.37
C THR A 121 -5.70 -15.03 4.48
N GLY A 122 -6.35 -13.88 4.27
CA GLY A 122 -7.32 -13.30 5.22
C GLY A 122 -6.71 -12.40 6.28
N ASP A 123 -5.45 -11.98 6.12
CA ASP A 123 -4.84 -10.99 7.01
C ASP A 123 -5.36 -9.61 6.62
N PHE A 124 -6.51 -9.16 7.12
CA PHE A 124 -7.09 -7.86 6.70
C PHE A 124 -6.42 -6.66 7.41
N GLY A 125 -5.12 -6.50 7.22
CA GLY A 125 -4.34 -5.31 7.59
C GLY A 125 -4.56 -4.16 6.60
N GLN A 126 -3.73 -3.11 6.71
CA GLN A 126 -3.86 -1.94 5.83
C GLN A 126 -3.48 -2.27 4.37
N GLU A 127 -2.37 -2.98 4.16
CA GLU A 127 -1.94 -3.45 2.84
C GLU A 127 -3.04 -4.27 2.15
N GLU A 128 -3.55 -5.28 2.83
CA GLU A 128 -4.52 -6.20 2.25
C GLU A 128 -5.85 -5.52 1.93
N ILE A 129 -6.30 -4.59 2.77
CA ILE A 129 -7.49 -3.78 2.52
C ILE A 129 -7.29 -2.89 1.30
N MET A 130 -6.13 -2.24 1.17
CA MET A 130 -5.83 -1.40 0.01
C MET A 130 -5.83 -2.23 -1.29
N PHE A 131 -5.25 -3.43 -1.28
CA PHE A 131 -5.28 -4.35 -2.42
C PHE A 131 -6.69 -4.85 -2.75
N LEU A 132 -7.57 -5.05 -1.76
CA LEU A 132 -8.98 -5.42 -1.98
C LEU A 132 -9.81 -4.25 -2.53
N GLN A 133 -9.55 -3.04 -2.06
CA GLN A 133 -10.19 -1.82 -2.56
C GLN A 133 -9.74 -1.48 -3.98
N LYS A 134 -8.48 -1.77 -4.33
CA LYS A 134 -7.86 -1.54 -5.65
C LYS A 134 -7.32 -2.84 -6.26
N PRO A 135 -8.17 -3.80 -6.70
CA PRO A 135 -7.73 -5.16 -7.10
C PRO A 135 -6.69 -5.21 -8.21
N GLU A 136 -6.61 -4.18 -9.05
CA GLU A 136 -5.57 -4.05 -10.08
C GLU A 136 -4.14 -4.15 -9.51
N MET A 137 -3.93 -3.73 -8.25
CA MET A 137 -2.63 -3.84 -7.57
C MET A 137 -2.19 -5.30 -7.39
N MET A 138 -3.13 -6.25 -7.22
CA MET A 138 -2.81 -7.67 -7.06
C MET A 138 -2.08 -8.25 -8.27
N VAL A 139 -2.20 -7.64 -9.46
CA VAL A 139 -1.45 -8.06 -10.65
C VAL A 139 0.07 -7.95 -10.43
N GLY A 140 0.51 -6.99 -9.61
CA GLY A 140 1.92 -6.87 -9.21
C GLY A 140 2.46 -8.10 -8.48
N MET A 141 1.60 -8.84 -7.77
CA MET A 141 1.96 -10.08 -7.07
C MET A 141 2.40 -11.19 -8.04
N ALA A 142 2.02 -11.10 -9.32
CA ALA A 142 2.35 -12.11 -10.33
C ALA A 142 3.82 -12.07 -10.76
N PHE A 143 4.45 -10.89 -10.72
CA PHE A 143 5.79 -10.68 -11.29
C PHE A 143 6.77 -9.97 -10.35
N SER A 144 6.32 -9.45 -9.20
CA SER A 144 7.22 -8.77 -8.26
C SER A 144 7.93 -9.76 -7.33
N PRO A 145 9.27 -9.90 -7.40
CA PRO A 145 10.03 -10.56 -6.35
C PRO A 145 10.04 -9.71 -5.06
N LEU A 146 10.49 -10.32 -3.95
CA LEU A 146 10.64 -9.64 -2.65
C LEU A 146 11.39 -8.31 -2.82
N LEU A 147 10.89 -7.25 -2.19
CA LEU A 147 11.56 -5.96 -2.10
C LEU A 147 12.85 -6.11 -1.30
N LYS A 148 13.95 -5.60 -1.86
CA LYS A 148 15.20 -5.42 -1.12
C LYS A 148 15.14 -4.16 -0.27
N ASP A 149 16.07 -4.00 0.68
CA ASP A 149 16.13 -2.82 1.54
C ASP A 149 16.24 -1.48 0.80
N ASP A 150 16.78 -1.48 -0.42
CA ASP A 150 16.93 -0.32 -1.29
C ASP A 150 15.80 -0.17 -2.32
N GLU A 151 14.76 -1.00 -2.28
CA GLU A 151 13.72 -1.05 -3.31
C GLU A 151 12.32 -0.72 -2.79
N VAL A 152 11.52 -0.09 -3.64
CA VAL A 152 10.09 0.13 -3.46
C VAL A 152 9.36 -0.16 -4.77
N ILE A 153 8.04 -0.35 -4.72
CA ILE A 153 7.19 -0.36 -5.91
C ILE A 153 6.18 0.77 -5.79
N VAL A 154 6.10 1.59 -6.83
CA VAL A 154 5.07 2.61 -6.97
C VAL A 154 4.08 2.16 -8.04
N ILE A 155 2.80 2.13 -7.68
CA ILE A 155 1.70 1.71 -8.54
C ILE A 155 0.90 2.95 -8.92
N HIS A 156 0.84 3.25 -10.21
CA HIS A 156 0.11 4.40 -10.75
C HIS A 156 -1.18 3.95 -11.44
N GLY A 157 -2.26 4.73 -11.26
CA GLY A 157 -3.50 4.55 -12.01
C GLY A 157 -4.41 3.41 -11.56
N ALA A 158 -4.07 2.72 -10.46
CA ALA A 158 -4.89 1.67 -9.86
C ALA A 158 -6.17 2.27 -9.24
N MET A 159 -7.32 1.97 -9.85
CA MET A 159 -8.61 2.53 -9.42
C MET A 159 -9.14 1.82 -8.18
N ARG A 160 -9.92 2.57 -7.39
CA ARG A 160 -10.66 2.03 -6.26
C ARG A 160 -12.05 1.58 -6.74
N TYR A 161 -12.42 0.35 -6.42
CA TYR A 161 -13.69 -0.27 -6.83
C TYR A 161 -14.61 -0.56 -5.65
N SER A 162 -14.06 -0.70 -4.45
CA SER A 162 -14.82 -1.04 -3.24
C SER A 162 -14.57 -0.01 -2.14
N ARG A 163 -15.64 0.38 -1.44
CA ARG A 163 -15.54 0.95 -0.09
C ARG A 163 -15.51 -0.18 0.92
N THR A 164 -14.77 0.01 1.99
CA THR A 164 -14.66 -0.95 3.09
C THR A 164 -14.60 -0.20 4.41
N ARG A 165 -14.94 -0.90 5.49
CA ARG A 165 -14.84 -0.39 6.86
C ARG A 165 -14.24 -1.45 7.78
N GLY A 166 -13.69 -1.00 8.91
CA GLY A 166 -13.02 -1.86 9.88
C GLY A 166 -11.76 -2.52 9.34
N GLN A 167 -11.06 -3.24 10.23
CA GLN A 167 -9.83 -3.97 9.91
C GLN A 167 -9.81 -5.30 10.66
N ARG A 168 -8.94 -6.22 10.24
CA ARG A 168 -8.78 -7.56 10.83
C ARG A 168 -10.14 -8.26 10.95
N SER A 169 -10.52 -8.67 12.16
CA SER A 169 -11.79 -9.34 12.43
C SER A 169 -13.03 -8.46 12.19
N ALA A 170 -12.87 -7.13 12.18
CA ALA A 170 -13.95 -6.18 11.93
C ALA A 170 -14.04 -5.73 10.45
N PHE A 171 -13.19 -6.28 9.57
CA PHE A 171 -13.20 -5.93 8.16
C PHE A 171 -14.54 -6.27 7.50
N ALA A 172 -15.11 -5.28 6.81
CA ALA A 172 -16.37 -5.41 6.10
C ALA A 172 -16.32 -4.65 4.76
N PHE A 173 -16.99 -5.23 3.77
CA PHE A 173 -17.31 -4.56 2.51
C PHE A 173 -18.44 -3.54 2.75
N ASP A 174 -18.30 -2.34 2.20
CA ASP A 174 -19.19 -1.20 2.42
C ASP A 174 -19.78 -0.63 1.11
N GLY A 175 -19.78 -1.45 0.06
CA GLY A 175 -20.39 -1.12 -1.22
C GLY A 175 -19.41 -0.64 -2.31
N PRO A 176 -19.94 -0.26 -3.48
CA PRO A 176 -19.14 0.21 -4.62
C PRO A 176 -18.49 1.56 -4.32
N ALA A 177 -17.22 1.73 -4.71
CA ALA A 177 -16.58 3.03 -4.73
C ALA A 177 -16.89 3.77 -6.05
N PRO A 178 -17.04 5.11 -6.03
CA PRO A 178 -17.16 5.89 -7.26
C PRO A 178 -15.90 5.73 -8.14
N ILE A 179 -16.08 5.37 -9.40
CA ILE A 179 -14.98 5.32 -10.38
C ILE A 179 -14.82 6.70 -11.02
N GLY A 180 -13.61 7.24 -10.98
CA GLY A 180 -13.27 8.48 -11.69
C GLY A 180 -13.84 9.75 -11.07
N SER A 181 -14.15 9.75 -9.76
CA SER A 181 -14.58 10.96 -9.04
C SER A 181 -13.47 11.98 -8.86
N THR A 182 -12.20 11.58 -8.96
CA THR A 182 -11.04 12.45 -8.83
C THR A 182 -10.41 12.77 -10.18
N SER A 183 -9.90 13.99 -10.32
CA SER A 183 -9.20 14.45 -11.52
C SER A 183 -7.92 13.65 -11.81
N ARG A 184 -7.31 13.07 -10.76
CA ARG A 184 -6.14 12.20 -10.83
C ARG A 184 -6.24 11.09 -9.77
N VAL A 185 -6.10 9.84 -10.21
CA VAL A 185 -6.01 8.68 -9.30
C VAL A 185 -4.70 8.78 -8.50
N PRO A 186 -4.74 8.79 -7.16
CA PRO A 186 -3.52 8.77 -6.35
C PRO A 186 -2.65 7.56 -6.67
N SER A 187 -1.33 7.78 -6.66
CA SER A 187 -0.38 6.67 -6.77
C SER A 187 -0.25 5.99 -5.42
N VAL A 188 0.12 4.72 -5.42
CA VAL A 188 0.38 3.96 -4.18
C VAL A 188 1.84 3.56 -4.13
N VAL A 189 2.52 3.77 -3.01
CA VAL A 189 3.86 3.20 -2.77
C VAL A 189 3.77 2.02 -1.82
N CYS A 190 4.16 0.83 -2.29
CA CYS A 190 4.37 -0.35 -1.45
C CYS A 190 5.68 -0.17 -0.67
N LEU A 191 5.54 0.16 0.62
CA LEU A 191 6.64 0.54 1.49
C LEU A 191 6.78 -0.46 2.65
N ASP A 192 7.76 -1.37 2.59
CA ASP A 192 7.98 -2.34 3.66
C ASP A 192 8.88 -1.79 4.77
N ALA A 193 8.41 -1.81 6.02
CA ALA A 193 9.23 -1.50 7.20
C ALA A 193 10.03 -2.73 7.64
N LEU A 194 11.14 -2.53 8.35
CA LEU A 194 11.84 -3.63 9.00
C LEU A 194 10.92 -4.37 9.98
N ASP A 195 10.93 -5.70 9.94
CA ASP A 195 10.17 -6.51 10.90
C ASP A 195 10.94 -6.64 12.21
N LEU A 196 10.56 -5.88 13.26
CA LEU A 196 11.28 -5.91 14.53
C LEU A 196 11.05 -7.20 15.33
N ARG A 197 10.06 -8.03 14.96
CA ARG A 197 9.75 -9.29 15.65
C ARG A 197 10.87 -10.31 15.52
N VAL A 198 11.78 -10.16 14.55
CA VAL A 198 12.94 -11.04 14.33
C VAL A 198 14.10 -10.75 15.30
N GLY A 199 13.82 -10.15 16.47
CA GLY A 199 14.81 -9.81 17.49
C GLY A 199 15.50 -8.46 17.29
N LEU A 200 15.00 -7.61 16.39
CA LEU A 200 15.59 -6.29 16.11
C LEU A 200 15.04 -5.18 17.01
N LYS A 201 13.98 -5.42 17.78
CA LYS A 201 13.33 -4.39 18.62
C LYS A 201 14.30 -3.63 19.55
N PRO A 202 15.21 -4.28 20.31
CA PRO A 202 16.17 -3.56 21.16
C PRO A 202 17.16 -2.69 20.37
N ARG A 203 17.34 -3.00 19.09
CA ARG A 203 18.31 -2.38 18.19
C ARG A 203 17.70 -1.32 17.28
N MET A 204 16.39 -1.05 17.39
CA MET A 204 15.67 -0.18 16.44
C MET A 204 16.21 1.25 16.34
N PHE A 205 16.92 1.72 17.37
CA PHE A 205 17.59 3.03 17.40
C PHE A 205 19.07 2.98 16.96
N GLU A 206 19.62 1.82 16.62
CA GLU A 206 20.97 1.77 16.07
C GLU A 206 20.97 2.31 14.64
N ALA A 207 22.04 3.05 14.29
CA ALA A 207 22.15 3.78 13.03
C ALA A 207 21.82 2.96 11.76
N PRO A 208 22.22 1.68 11.61
CA PRO A 208 21.90 0.91 10.41
C PRO A 208 20.38 0.72 10.19
N PHE A 209 19.61 0.49 11.25
CA PHE A 209 18.17 0.25 11.14
C PHE A 209 17.39 1.56 10.95
N LEU A 210 17.83 2.62 11.63
CA LEU A 210 17.31 3.97 11.43
C LEU A 210 17.50 4.42 9.97
N ARG A 211 18.72 4.23 9.44
CA ARG A 211 19.08 4.55 8.06
C ARG A 211 18.26 3.77 7.04
N ARG A 212 18.09 2.47 7.26
CA ARG A 212 17.36 1.59 6.33
C ARG A 212 15.95 2.11 6.09
N ASP A 213 15.17 2.30 7.15
CA ASP A 213 13.77 2.71 7.02
C ASP A 213 13.63 4.18 6.56
N LEU A 214 14.55 5.06 6.95
CA LEU A 214 14.60 6.44 6.45
C LEU A 214 14.82 6.49 4.93
N LEU A 215 15.80 5.74 4.42
CA LEU A 215 16.12 5.73 2.99
C LEU A 215 15.06 5.01 2.15
N LYS A 216 14.46 3.96 2.70
CA LYS A 216 13.30 3.27 2.12
C LYS A 216 12.15 4.26 1.90
N ALA A 217 11.78 5.01 2.94
CA ALA A 217 10.74 6.04 2.87
C ALA A 217 11.11 7.14 1.86
N TYR A 218 12.34 7.65 1.91
CA TYR A 218 12.83 8.66 0.97
C TYR A 218 12.65 8.22 -0.48
N ASN A 219 13.15 7.03 -0.82
CA ASN A 219 13.05 6.46 -2.18
C ASN A 219 11.59 6.31 -2.63
N GLY A 220 10.70 5.94 -1.70
CA GLY A 220 9.26 5.87 -1.94
C GLY A 220 8.62 7.21 -2.25
N PHE A 221 9.08 8.29 -1.62
CA PHE A 221 8.44 9.60 -1.67
C PHE A 221 8.92 10.50 -2.81
N VAL A 222 10.04 10.17 -3.47
CA VAL A 222 10.56 10.94 -4.61
C VAL A 222 9.49 11.10 -5.69
N GLY A 223 9.27 12.36 -6.10
CA GLY A 223 8.31 12.73 -7.14
C GLY A 223 6.86 12.91 -6.66
N ALA A 224 6.57 12.69 -5.38
CA ALA A 224 5.29 13.03 -4.78
C ALA A 224 5.25 14.50 -4.38
N ALA A 225 4.13 15.17 -4.65
CA ALA A 225 3.87 16.51 -4.12
C ALA A 225 3.26 16.44 -2.71
N VAL A 226 2.38 15.45 -2.50
CA VAL A 226 1.73 15.16 -1.23
C VAL A 226 1.89 13.69 -0.91
N VAL A 227 2.35 13.38 0.30
CA VAL A 227 2.40 12.00 0.82
C VAL A 227 1.29 11.86 1.86
N VAL A 228 0.43 10.87 1.68
CA VAL A 228 -0.60 10.48 2.66
C VAL A 228 -0.16 9.18 3.31
N SER A 229 0.07 9.23 4.62
CA SER A 229 0.58 8.09 5.38
C SER A 229 0.03 8.07 6.80
N GLY A 230 0.60 7.23 7.65
CA GLY A 230 0.25 7.08 9.05
C GLY A 230 1.26 6.21 9.79
N HIS A 231 0.77 5.33 10.66
CA HIS A 231 1.59 4.46 11.51
C HIS A 231 2.25 3.27 10.79
N TRP A 232 3.01 3.57 9.74
CA TRP A 232 3.83 2.64 8.96
C TRP A 232 4.76 1.80 9.85
N GLY A 233 4.58 0.47 9.85
CA GLY A 233 5.41 -0.45 10.64
C GLY A 233 5.13 -0.50 12.15
N CYS A 234 4.21 0.32 12.68
CA CYS A 234 3.93 0.38 14.14
C CYS A 234 2.87 -0.62 14.61
N GLY A 235 2.29 -1.38 13.68
CA GLY A 235 1.33 -2.45 13.96
C GLY A 235 2.05 -3.78 14.12
N ALA A 236 1.91 -4.65 13.13
CA ALA A 236 2.48 -6.00 13.15
C ALA A 236 4.02 -6.01 13.29
N PHE A 237 4.73 -4.99 12.80
CA PHE A 237 6.19 -4.95 12.80
C PHE A 237 6.80 -4.28 14.04
N GLY A 238 5.97 -3.78 14.96
CA GLY A 238 6.37 -3.44 16.32
C GLY A 238 7.22 -2.18 16.51
N HIS A 239 7.28 -1.27 15.51
CA HIS A 239 7.99 0.00 15.63
C HIS A 239 7.27 1.01 16.52
N GLU A 240 8.03 1.98 17.02
CA GLU A 240 7.51 3.11 17.80
C GLU A 240 6.87 4.18 16.90
N PRO A 241 5.62 4.60 17.15
CA PRO A 241 4.91 5.62 16.37
C PRO A 241 5.68 6.93 16.15
N CYS A 242 6.29 7.48 17.19
CA CYS A 242 7.02 8.75 17.11
C CYS A 242 8.27 8.63 16.24
N LEU A 243 8.99 7.50 16.33
CA LEU A 243 10.15 7.24 15.49
C LEU A 243 9.75 7.17 14.01
N LYS A 244 8.69 6.42 13.71
CA LYS A 244 8.18 6.26 12.34
C LYS A 244 7.61 7.54 11.75
N LEU A 245 6.98 8.37 12.56
CA LEU A 245 6.57 9.71 12.16
C LEU A 245 7.79 10.56 11.78
N ALA A 246 8.81 10.61 12.64
CA ALA A 246 10.02 11.38 12.37
C ALA A 246 10.76 10.93 11.11
N GLN A 247 10.91 9.61 10.91
CA GLN A 247 11.53 9.06 9.70
C GLN A 247 10.78 9.45 8.43
N GLN A 248 9.45 9.34 8.44
CA GLN A 248 8.63 9.70 7.28
C GLN A 248 8.68 11.21 7.01
N TRP A 249 8.67 12.03 8.05
CA TRP A 249 8.73 13.49 7.89
C TRP A 249 10.07 13.95 7.33
N ILE A 250 11.20 13.42 7.84
CA ILE A 250 12.54 13.70 7.30
C ILE A 250 12.64 13.22 5.86
N ALA A 251 12.21 11.99 5.58
CA ALA A 251 12.21 11.43 4.23
C ALA A 251 11.40 12.26 3.23
N ALA A 252 10.19 12.67 3.61
CA ALA A 252 9.31 13.47 2.76
C ALA A 252 9.95 14.84 2.47
N SER A 253 10.48 15.49 3.51
CA SER A 253 11.16 16.78 3.39
C SER A 253 12.36 16.71 2.45
N ALA A 254 13.22 15.70 2.64
CA ALA A 254 14.39 15.48 1.79
C ALA A 254 14.01 15.12 0.34
N ALA A 255 12.88 14.43 0.14
CA ALA A 255 12.37 14.07 -1.18
C ALA A 255 11.68 15.24 -1.93
N GLY A 256 11.61 16.43 -1.32
CA GLY A 256 10.96 17.60 -1.91
C GLY A 256 9.43 17.55 -1.87
N VAL A 257 8.85 16.71 -1.00
CA VAL A 257 7.41 16.65 -0.78
C VAL A 257 6.96 17.97 -0.16
N LYS A 258 5.88 18.57 -0.68
CA LYS A 258 5.35 19.85 -0.17
C LYS A 258 4.66 19.65 1.18
N LYS A 259 3.88 18.57 1.31
CA LYS A 259 3.06 18.27 2.49
C LYS A 259 3.02 16.77 2.80
N LEU A 260 3.25 16.42 4.06
CA LEU A 260 2.94 15.10 4.64
C LEU A 260 1.59 15.17 5.36
N ARG A 261 0.60 14.44 4.86
CA ARG A 261 -0.70 14.26 5.52
C ARG A 261 -0.65 12.95 6.31
N PHE A 262 -0.72 13.06 7.64
CA PHE A 262 -0.46 11.95 8.55
C PHE A 262 -1.73 11.56 9.30
N HIS A 263 -2.18 10.32 9.11
CA HIS A 263 -3.32 9.72 9.81
C HIS A 263 -2.81 8.97 11.06
N PRO A 264 -2.95 9.53 12.28
CA PRO A 264 -2.45 8.91 13.51
C PRO A 264 -3.41 7.85 14.07
N LEU A 265 -4.62 7.72 13.51
CA LEU A 265 -5.57 6.73 14.00
C LEU A 265 -5.16 5.33 13.55
N LYS A 266 -4.93 4.45 14.52
CA LYS A 266 -5.32 3.04 14.34
C LYS A 266 -6.84 3.07 14.32
N TYR A 267 -7.48 2.70 13.21
CA TYR A 267 -8.95 2.69 13.09
C TYR A 267 -9.59 1.86 14.21
N SER A 268 -9.92 2.51 15.32
CA SER A 268 -10.88 2.05 16.32
C SER A 268 -11.19 3.21 17.28
N LYS A 269 -12.32 3.86 17.05
CA LYS A 269 -13.25 4.34 18.06
C LYS A 269 -14.60 4.58 17.40
N GLY A 270 -15.36 3.50 17.22
CA GLY A 270 -16.76 3.51 16.79
C GLY A 270 -17.21 2.22 16.09
N ASP A 271 -17.78 1.19 16.73
CA ASP A 271 -18.35 1.01 18.08
C ASP A 271 -19.22 2.14 18.62
N ILE A 272 -19.73 3.01 17.73
CA ILE A 272 -20.76 4.00 18.07
C ILE A 272 -21.66 4.16 16.83
N ALA A 273 -22.54 3.18 16.67
CA ALA A 273 -23.97 3.48 16.51
C ALA A 273 -24.60 3.27 17.88
#